data_AF-A0A3M1DWH3-F1
#
_entry.id   AF-A0A3M1DWH3-F1
#
_cell.length_a   1.000
_cell.length_b   1.000
_cell.length_c   1.000
_cell.angle_alpha   90.00
_cell.angle_beta   90.00
_cell.angle_gamma   90.00
#
_symmetry.space_group_name_H-M   'P 1'
#
loop_
_entity.id
_entity.type
_entity.pdbx_description
1 polymer ?
#
loop_
_entity_poly.entity_id
_entity_poly.type
_entity_poly.pdbx_seq_one_letter_code
_entity_poly.pdbx_strand_id
1 'polypeptide(L)'
;MQGRIVPAGTTYVRAGSTATNRTGNQTMQKWVCVLFLGMGTGLLSAAAEPSPANPTMSLEAVSINGIPLSAPTSSLVAAPGDVLTAKIFVRDFSPNGERLRAYQATLDWSSFESGEQGKILPKDYDATTARSKENPENAFIDTKDPDFVYDGRASLAVVDTISFGYRYLGVLVNHEDARPCEVPGKKYVCGTINLKVSDDAKGTFTIKLDRSPKATVLRNDVNQQIVPFDLEDLTVTVDASGRLVRIVSSDPPDRAIVAGKNARHTVTITFNDALDAISPADLKVEDGTSTPPRIRRVTQSGNTVTVTLEPPMKPGRWTTIVHVPSAIPVRFGCVPGDVDGSGFTDARDVIALVQALRDHESVPSYRGDINGDGAVDLHDALATVELIASGSRARVTPH
;
A
#
# COMPACT_ATOMS: atom_id res chain seq x y z
N MET A 1 -50.14 43.40 21.70
CA MET A 1 -49.15 44.33 22.28
C MET A 1 -48.37 43.56 23.34
N GLN A 2 -47.18 43.06 23.00
CA GLN A 2 -46.30 42.39 23.97
C GLN A 2 -44.99 43.17 24.03
N GLY A 3 -44.76 43.78 25.19
CA GLY A 3 -43.58 44.59 25.48
C GLY A 3 -42.34 43.71 25.64
N ARG A 4 -41.24 44.17 25.03
CA ARG A 4 -39.92 43.58 25.13
C ARG A 4 -39.19 44.26 26.29
N ILE A 5 -38.91 43.50 27.35
CA ILE A 5 -38.02 43.93 28.44
C ILE A 5 -36.58 43.70 27.97
N VAL A 6 -35.78 44.76 27.94
CA VAL A 6 -34.33 44.69 27.69
C VAL A 6 -33.63 44.92 29.03
N PRO A 7 -32.72 44.05 29.49
CA PRO A 7 -31.92 44.35 30.67
C PRO A 7 -30.81 45.34 30.29
N ALA A 8 -30.75 46.44 31.03
CA ALA A 8 -29.65 47.40 31.01
C ALA A 8 -28.44 46.82 31.77
N GLY A 9 -27.23 47.05 31.23
CA GLY A 9 -25.98 46.79 31.94
C GLY A 9 -24.86 46.23 31.07
N THR A 10 -24.34 47.03 30.14
CA THR A 10 -23.06 46.74 29.48
C THR A 10 -22.02 47.73 29.98
N THR A 11 -21.11 47.27 30.83
CA THR A 11 -19.96 48.07 31.29
C THR A 11 -18.77 47.73 30.41
N TYR A 12 -18.33 48.69 29.60
CA TYR A 12 -17.08 48.58 28.82
C TYR A 12 -15.91 48.92 29.73
N VAL A 13 -15.02 47.96 30.02
CA VAL A 13 -13.76 48.25 30.71
C VAL A 13 -12.65 48.42 29.67
N ARG A 14 -12.10 49.64 29.61
CA ARG A 14 -10.97 50.01 28.75
C ARG A 14 -9.68 49.77 29.52
N ALA A 15 -9.01 48.63 29.30
CA ALA A 15 -7.65 48.43 29.77
C ALA A 15 -6.68 48.89 28.67
N GLY A 16 -6.13 50.10 28.82
CA GLY A 16 -5.03 50.58 28.00
C GLY A 16 -3.70 50.37 28.73
N SER A 17 -2.78 49.62 28.15
CA SER A 17 -1.36 49.77 28.45
C SER A 17 -0.65 50.32 27.21
N THR A 18 0.05 51.44 27.39
CA THR A 18 0.80 52.11 26.33
C THR A 18 2.27 51.73 26.51
N ALA A 19 2.81 50.92 25.60
CA ALA A 19 4.25 50.75 25.46
C ALA A 19 4.69 51.48 24.19
N THR A 20 5.34 52.62 24.34
CA THR A 20 5.86 53.43 23.25
C THR A 20 7.19 52.85 22.79
N ASN A 21 7.26 52.34 21.55
CA ASN A 21 8.54 51.98 20.92
C ASN A 21 8.97 53.09 19.96
N ARG A 22 10.26 53.45 20.00
CA ARG A 22 10.82 54.70 19.44
C ARG A 22 11.11 54.65 17.93
N THR A 23 10.45 53.77 17.19
CA THR A 23 10.62 53.64 15.73
C THR A 23 9.23 53.56 15.10
N GLY A 24 8.81 54.66 14.48
CA GLY A 24 7.45 54.86 13.98
C GLY A 24 7.05 53.91 12.86
N ASN A 25 6.59 52.71 13.21
CA ASN A 25 5.82 51.83 12.34
C ASN A 25 4.53 51.39 13.04
N GLN A 26 3.39 51.62 12.37
CA GLN A 26 2.07 51.26 12.87
C GLN A 26 1.94 49.73 13.00
N THR A 27 1.53 49.27 14.18
CA THR A 27 1.12 47.87 14.42
C THR A 27 -0.40 47.80 14.37
N MET A 28 -0.96 46.91 13.54
CA MET A 28 -2.39 46.62 13.56
C MET A 28 -2.78 45.98 14.91
N GLN A 29 -3.71 46.62 15.63
CA GLN A 29 -4.35 46.02 16.80
C GLN A 29 -5.40 44.99 16.37
N LYS A 30 -5.18 43.71 16.69
CA LYS A 30 -6.25 42.71 16.67
C LYS A 30 -7.09 42.86 17.94
N TRP A 31 -8.40 43.02 17.77
CA TRP A 31 -9.37 43.11 18.85
C TRP A 31 -9.91 41.72 19.15
N VAL A 32 -9.68 41.22 20.37
CA VAL A 32 -10.32 40.00 20.87
C VAL A 32 -11.55 40.43 21.69
N CYS A 33 -12.73 40.05 21.21
CA CYS A 33 -13.98 40.29 21.91
C CYS A 33 -14.25 39.11 22.85
N VAL A 34 -14.13 39.31 24.17
CA VAL A 34 -14.44 38.28 25.17
C VAL A 34 -15.77 38.62 25.83
N LEU A 35 -16.80 37.81 25.58
CA LEU A 35 -18.12 37.94 26.16
C LEU A 35 -18.15 37.15 27.49
N PHE A 36 -18.27 37.85 28.62
CA PHE A 36 -18.50 37.22 29.93
C PHE A 36 -19.99 37.23 30.27
N LEU A 37 -20.61 36.05 30.28
CA LEU A 37 -21.93 35.81 30.91
C LEU A 37 -21.70 35.22 32.30
N GLY A 38 -22.45 35.72 33.28
CA GLY A 38 -22.15 35.59 34.70
C GLY A 38 -22.28 34.20 35.33
N MET A 39 -21.38 34.00 36.30
CA MET A 39 -21.50 33.23 37.55
C MET A 39 -21.63 31.70 37.47
N GLY A 40 -20.48 31.08 37.21
CA GLY A 40 -20.07 29.82 37.83
C GLY A 40 -18.54 29.83 37.92
N THR A 41 -17.97 29.68 39.11
CA THR A 41 -16.52 29.58 39.33
C THR A 41 -16.00 28.23 38.85
N GLY A 42 -16.06 27.99 37.53
CA GLY A 42 -15.25 26.99 36.86
C GLY A 42 -13.96 27.66 36.44
N LEU A 43 -12.81 27.17 36.89
CA LEU A 43 -11.52 27.52 36.27
C LEU A 43 -11.61 27.12 34.79
N LEU A 44 -11.86 28.08 33.92
CA LEU A 44 -11.64 27.94 32.48
C LEU A 44 -10.12 27.82 32.30
N SER A 45 -9.62 26.60 32.28
CA SER A 45 -8.31 26.31 31.72
C SER A 45 -8.42 26.61 30.24
N ALA A 46 -7.94 27.79 29.82
CA ALA A 46 -7.67 28.05 28.43
C ALA A 46 -6.58 27.06 28.02
N ALA A 47 -6.96 25.98 27.34
CA ALA A 47 -6.00 25.12 26.68
C ALA A 47 -5.19 26.02 25.74
N ALA A 48 -3.89 26.14 26.00
CA ALA A 48 -3.00 26.87 25.12
C ALA A 48 -3.19 26.30 23.71
N GLU A 49 -3.46 27.17 22.73
CA GLU A 49 -3.49 26.72 21.34
C GLU A 49 -2.14 26.05 21.05
N PRO A 50 -2.15 24.84 20.45
CA PRO A 50 -0.92 24.16 20.11
C PRO A 50 -0.08 25.13 19.26
N SER A 51 1.18 25.33 19.65
CA SER A 51 2.13 26.11 18.85
C SER A 51 2.06 25.61 17.41
N PRO A 52 2.01 26.51 16.39
CA PRO A 52 1.96 26.09 15.01
C PRO A 52 3.14 25.16 14.74
N ALA A 53 2.84 23.95 14.26
CA ALA A 53 3.85 22.99 13.88
C ALA A 53 4.68 23.58 12.73
N ASN A 54 5.99 23.32 12.73
CA ASN A 54 6.81 23.68 11.58
C ASN A 54 6.36 22.86 10.35
N PRO A 55 6.39 23.45 9.14
CA PRO A 55 6.34 22.71 7.90
C PRO A 55 7.25 21.50 7.96
N THR A 56 6.76 20.31 7.61
CA THR A 56 7.55 19.09 7.67
C THR A 56 7.50 18.36 6.34
N MET A 57 8.66 17.89 5.86
CA MET A 57 8.72 16.89 4.79
C MET A 57 9.23 15.57 5.37
N SER A 58 8.53 14.47 5.12
CA SER A 58 8.85 13.16 5.67
C SER A 58 8.99 12.11 4.57
N LEU A 59 9.85 11.13 4.80
CA LEU A 59 9.91 9.90 4.00
C LEU A 59 9.30 8.76 4.81
N GLU A 60 8.25 8.13 4.27
CA GLU A 60 7.50 7.11 5.00
C GLU A 60 7.18 5.91 4.11
N ALA A 61 7.32 4.70 4.65
CA ALA A 61 6.91 3.48 3.97
C ALA A 61 5.39 3.35 3.97
N VAL A 62 4.85 2.86 2.85
CA VAL A 62 3.41 2.62 2.67
C VAL A 62 3.08 1.18 2.28
N SER A 63 4.05 0.42 1.78
CA SER A 63 3.90 -1.03 1.53
C SER A 63 5.23 -1.76 1.56
N ILE A 64 5.18 -3.06 1.84
CA ILE A 64 6.30 -4.00 1.72
C ILE A 64 5.90 -5.09 0.74
N ASN A 65 6.69 -5.28 -0.32
CA ASN A 65 6.44 -6.23 -1.40
C ASN A 65 5.04 -6.05 -2.05
N GLY A 66 4.57 -4.81 -2.15
CA GLY A 66 3.23 -4.46 -2.67
C GLY A 66 2.08 -4.70 -1.71
N ILE A 67 2.32 -5.20 -0.48
CA ILE A 67 1.31 -5.34 0.56
C ILE A 67 1.21 -4.02 1.33
N PRO A 68 0.06 -3.31 1.29
CA PRO A 68 -0.10 -2.05 1.99
C PRO A 68 0.08 -2.20 3.51
N LEU A 69 0.74 -1.21 4.12
CA LEU A 69 0.78 -1.06 5.57
C LEU A 69 -0.55 -0.48 6.07
N SER A 70 -0.87 -0.72 7.36
CA SER A 70 -2.09 -0.17 7.98
C SER A 70 -2.11 1.36 8.01
N ALA A 71 -0.93 1.98 8.05
CA ALA A 71 -0.72 3.41 7.89
C ALA A 71 0.70 3.66 7.36
N PRO A 72 0.94 4.81 6.71
CA PRO A 72 2.29 5.29 6.45
C PRO A 72 3.13 5.38 7.73
N THR A 73 4.38 4.94 7.69
CA THR A 73 5.28 4.92 8.86
C THR A 73 6.69 5.35 8.52
N SER A 74 7.34 6.09 9.42
CA SER A 74 8.75 6.46 9.34
C SER A 74 9.68 5.39 9.91
N SER A 75 9.15 4.30 10.47
CA SER A 75 9.93 3.18 10.96
C SER A 75 9.27 1.85 10.65
N LEU A 76 10.04 0.89 10.15
CA LEU A 76 9.59 -0.48 9.93
C LEU A 76 10.72 -1.51 10.11
N VAL A 77 10.32 -2.76 10.25
CA VAL A 77 11.19 -3.93 10.08
C VAL A 77 11.00 -4.47 8.68
N ALA A 78 12.10 -4.77 8.00
CA ALA A 78 12.13 -5.40 6.68
C ALA A 78 13.15 -6.55 6.67
N ALA A 79 13.12 -7.37 5.63
CA ALA A 79 14.08 -8.42 5.43
C ALA A 79 14.94 -8.21 4.17
N PRO A 80 16.10 -8.89 4.10
CA PRO A 80 16.88 -8.93 2.87
C PRO A 80 16.03 -9.38 1.67
N GLY A 81 16.15 -8.64 0.56
CA GLY A 81 15.39 -8.89 -0.67
C GLY A 81 14.01 -8.23 -0.74
N ASP A 82 13.50 -7.66 0.36
CA ASP A 82 12.22 -6.95 0.35
C ASP A 82 12.26 -5.71 -0.54
N VAL A 83 11.12 -5.42 -1.16
CA VAL A 83 10.89 -4.16 -1.90
C VAL A 83 9.92 -3.29 -1.09
N LEU A 84 10.42 -2.19 -0.56
CA LEU A 84 9.64 -1.20 0.16
C LEU A 84 9.10 -0.18 -0.84
N THR A 85 7.83 0.21 -0.72
CA THR A 85 7.34 1.42 -1.38
C THR A 85 7.27 2.50 -0.32
N ALA A 86 8.01 3.59 -0.53
CA ALA A 86 7.99 4.77 0.32
C ALA A 86 7.45 5.97 -0.45
N LYS A 87 6.76 6.85 0.27
CA LYS A 87 6.27 8.13 -0.25
C LYS A 87 6.94 9.28 0.49
N ILE A 88 7.18 10.35 -0.24
CA ILE A 88 7.60 11.63 0.31
C ILE A 88 6.33 12.41 0.60
N PHE A 89 6.13 12.77 1.86
CA PHE A 89 5.00 13.57 2.29
C PHE A 89 5.43 14.98 2.66
N VAL A 90 4.52 15.93 2.51
CA VAL A 90 4.60 17.27 3.12
C VAL A 90 3.38 17.51 3.99
N ARG A 91 3.57 18.16 5.14
CA ARG A 91 2.51 18.60 6.05
C ARG A 91 2.82 19.96 6.63
N ASP A 92 1.79 20.61 7.16
CA ASP A 92 1.92 21.84 7.96
C ASP A 92 2.68 22.98 7.25
N PHE A 93 2.64 23.03 5.91
CA PHE A 93 3.44 23.97 5.10
C PHE A 93 2.95 25.42 5.11
N SER A 94 2.01 25.76 5.99
CA SER A 94 1.36 27.08 6.06
C SER A 94 1.15 27.58 7.49
N PRO A 95 2.18 27.52 8.37
CA PRO A 95 2.03 27.93 9.76
C PRO A 95 1.57 29.39 9.91
N ASN A 96 1.87 30.26 8.93
CA ASN A 96 1.48 31.67 8.89
C ASN A 96 0.59 31.99 7.68
N GLY A 97 -0.03 30.98 7.07
CA GLY A 97 -0.88 31.13 5.88
C GLY A 97 -0.12 31.17 4.55
N GLU A 98 1.14 30.74 4.53
CA GLU A 98 1.94 30.59 3.31
C GLU A 98 1.22 29.66 2.31
N ARG A 99 1.29 29.95 1.02
CA ARG A 99 0.65 29.13 -0.03
C ARG A 99 1.73 28.34 -0.75
N LEU A 100 1.68 27.00 -0.74
CA LEU A 100 2.71 26.17 -1.37
C LEU A 100 2.60 26.21 -2.89
N ARG A 101 3.67 26.68 -3.55
CA ARG A 101 3.75 26.76 -5.02
C ARG A 101 4.66 25.70 -5.63
N ALA A 102 5.78 25.44 -4.97
CA ALA A 102 6.77 24.49 -5.45
C ALA A 102 7.40 23.73 -4.27
N TYR A 103 7.74 22.47 -4.53
CA TYR A 103 8.55 21.66 -3.64
C TYR A 103 9.68 21.00 -4.42
N GLN A 104 10.80 20.79 -3.74
CA GLN A 104 11.86 19.91 -4.19
C GLN A 104 12.23 18.98 -3.03
N ALA A 105 12.35 17.69 -3.31
CA ALA A 105 12.81 16.69 -2.35
C ALA A 105 13.99 15.95 -2.97
N THR A 106 15.12 15.87 -2.26
CA THR A 106 16.28 15.08 -2.72
C THR A 106 16.62 14.07 -1.64
N LEU A 107 16.86 12.81 -2.01
CA LEU A 107 17.36 11.79 -1.09
C LEU A 107 18.88 11.91 -0.95
N ASP A 108 19.39 11.80 0.28
CA ASP A 108 20.83 11.75 0.57
C ASP A 108 21.38 10.39 0.12
N TRP A 109 22.25 10.40 -0.88
CA TRP A 109 22.87 9.19 -1.41
C TRP A 109 23.60 8.35 -0.36
N SER A 110 24.29 9.00 0.58
CA SER A 110 25.05 8.30 1.61
C SER A 110 24.16 7.52 2.58
N SER A 111 22.88 7.89 2.65
CA SER A 111 21.92 7.28 3.56
C SER A 111 21.52 5.84 3.16
N PHE A 112 21.66 5.48 1.89
CA PHE A 112 21.39 4.12 1.39
C PHE A 112 22.38 3.06 1.90
N GLU A 113 23.53 3.49 2.43
CA GLU A 113 24.61 2.64 2.94
C GLU A 113 24.79 2.82 4.47
N SER A 114 23.77 3.33 5.16
CA SER A 114 23.85 3.66 6.59
C SER A 114 23.77 2.47 7.54
N GLY A 115 23.43 1.27 7.04
CA GLY A 115 23.35 0.03 7.83
C GLY A 115 24.72 -0.57 8.16
N GLU A 116 24.71 -1.68 8.90
CA GLU A 116 25.95 -2.39 9.28
C GLU A 116 26.59 -3.11 8.09
N GLN A 117 25.75 -3.69 7.22
CA GLN A 117 26.16 -4.44 6.03
C GLN A 117 25.11 -4.28 4.94
N GLY A 118 25.51 -4.37 3.68
CA GLY A 118 24.63 -4.27 2.52
C GLY A 118 24.09 -2.86 2.31
N LYS A 119 23.00 -2.74 1.53
CA LYS A 119 22.44 -1.46 1.09
C LYS A 119 20.92 -1.55 0.98
N ILE A 120 20.25 -0.41 1.12
CA ILE A 120 18.86 -0.24 0.67
C ILE A 120 18.89 0.74 -0.49
N LEU A 121 18.75 0.24 -1.71
CA LEU A 121 18.86 1.05 -2.92
C LEU A 121 17.50 1.18 -3.60
N PRO A 122 17.26 2.24 -4.37
CA PRO A 122 16.12 2.29 -5.26
C PRO A 122 16.06 1.04 -6.15
N LYS A 123 14.87 0.45 -6.30
CA LYS A 123 14.68 -0.81 -6.99
C LYS A 123 15.19 -0.69 -8.44
N ASP A 124 15.91 -1.71 -8.90
CA ASP A 124 16.56 -1.78 -10.21
C ASP A 124 17.68 -0.74 -10.42
N TYR A 125 18.16 -0.10 -9.34
CA TYR A 125 19.37 0.71 -9.40
C TYR A 125 20.60 -0.16 -9.71
N ASP A 126 21.34 0.21 -10.76
CA ASP A 126 22.58 -0.43 -11.15
C ASP A 126 23.79 0.47 -10.85
N ALA A 127 24.56 0.07 -9.84
CA ALA A 127 25.78 0.79 -9.45
C ALA A 127 26.89 0.70 -10.50
N THR A 128 26.90 -0.33 -11.36
CA THR A 128 27.97 -0.56 -12.34
C THR A 128 27.92 0.42 -13.49
N THR A 129 26.73 0.93 -13.81
CA THR A 129 26.57 1.94 -14.84
C THR A 129 26.55 3.36 -14.27
N ALA A 130 26.36 3.54 -12.95
CA ALA A 130 26.40 4.79 -12.16
C ALA A 130 25.65 6.01 -12.76
N ARG A 131 24.92 5.81 -13.86
CA ARG A 131 24.31 6.81 -14.75
C ARG A 131 23.23 6.21 -15.65
N SER A 132 22.93 4.91 -15.61
CA SER A 132 22.10 4.32 -16.67
C SER A 132 20.62 4.21 -16.33
N LYS A 133 19.88 4.67 -17.34
CA LYS A 133 18.46 4.49 -17.61
C LYS A 133 17.54 5.20 -16.62
N GLU A 134 16.67 6.05 -17.18
CA GLU A 134 15.51 6.55 -16.46
C GLU A 134 14.80 5.36 -15.80
N ASN A 135 14.44 5.52 -14.53
CA ASN A 135 13.74 4.50 -13.77
C ASN A 135 12.34 5.00 -13.34
N PRO A 136 11.49 5.40 -14.31
CA PRO A 136 10.20 6.01 -14.02
C PRO A 136 9.23 5.02 -13.37
N GLU A 137 9.46 3.72 -13.46
CA GLU A 137 8.61 2.69 -12.84
C GLU A 137 8.81 2.60 -11.32
N ASN A 138 10.00 2.94 -10.82
CA ASN A 138 10.35 2.80 -9.41
C ASN A 138 10.58 4.13 -8.68
N ALA A 139 10.65 5.25 -9.41
CA ALA A 139 10.68 6.58 -8.84
C ALA A 139 9.82 7.51 -9.69
N PHE A 140 8.69 7.94 -9.13
CA PHE A 140 7.68 8.70 -9.87
C PHE A 140 6.90 9.65 -8.98
N ILE A 141 6.14 10.54 -9.61
CA ILE A 141 5.14 11.40 -8.95
C ILE A 141 3.77 10.92 -9.43
N ASP A 142 3.01 10.30 -8.54
CA ASP A 142 1.64 9.88 -8.86
C ASP A 142 0.68 11.07 -8.74
N THR A 143 0.49 11.77 -9.86
CA THR A 143 -0.43 12.91 -9.95
C THR A 143 -1.90 12.51 -9.85
N LYS A 144 -2.22 11.21 -9.84
CA LYS A 144 -3.57 10.69 -9.62
C LYS A 144 -3.81 10.26 -8.18
N ASP A 145 -2.80 10.31 -7.33
CA ASP A 145 -2.95 10.06 -5.90
C ASP A 145 -3.92 11.11 -5.31
N PRO A 146 -5.00 10.71 -4.63
CA PRO A 146 -5.97 11.65 -4.07
C PRO A 146 -5.37 12.58 -2.99
N ASP A 147 -4.23 12.20 -2.42
CA ASP A 147 -3.47 13.02 -1.49
C ASP A 147 -2.31 13.75 -2.17
N PHE A 148 -2.20 13.74 -3.50
CA PHE A 148 -1.20 14.53 -4.22
C PHE A 148 -1.31 16.02 -3.85
N VAL A 149 -0.17 16.64 -3.54
CA VAL A 149 -0.14 18.01 -3.01
C VAL A 149 -0.76 19.06 -3.95
N TYR A 150 -0.79 18.78 -5.26
CA TYR A 150 -1.44 19.63 -6.27
C TYR A 150 -2.64 18.96 -6.95
N ASP A 151 -3.31 18.03 -6.28
CA ASP A 151 -4.50 17.37 -6.82
C ASP A 151 -5.50 18.38 -7.42
N GLY A 152 -6.03 18.05 -8.59
CA GLY A 152 -6.95 18.89 -9.37
C GLY A 152 -6.38 20.20 -9.94
N ARG A 153 -5.05 20.42 -9.91
CA ARG A 153 -4.41 21.66 -10.42
C ARG A 153 -3.39 21.38 -11.52
N ALA A 154 -3.17 22.37 -12.38
CA ALA A 154 -2.13 22.30 -13.39
C ALA A 154 -0.74 22.43 -12.75
N SER A 155 0.08 21.37 -12.84
CA SER A 155 1.43 21.34 -12.29
C SER A 155 2.43 20.66 -13.24
N LEU A 156 3.69 21.09 -13.17
CA LEU A 156 4.83 20.36 -13.70
C LEU A 156 5.37 19.44 -12.60
N ALA A 157 5.48 18.14 -12.87
CA ALA A 157 6.02 17.14 -11.96
C ALA A 157 7.15 16.39 -12.67
N VAL A 158 8.35 16.39 -12.09
CA VAL A 158 9.55 15.79 -12.67
C VAL A 158 10.29 15.00 -11.60
N VAL A 159 10.81 13.84 -11.99
CA VAL A 159 11.76 13.06 -11.19
C VAL A 159 13.08 13.02 -11.94
N ASP A 160 14.15 13.45 -11.29
CA ASP A 160 15.52 13.30 -11.76
C ASP A 160 16.13 12.07 -11.07
N THR A 161 16.24 10.98 -11.84
CA THR A 161 16.85 9.72 -11.42
C THR A 161 18.31 9.59 -11.85
N ILE A 162 18.88 10.60 -12.52
CA ILE A 162 20.22 10.56 -13.13
C ILE A 162 21.26 11.25 -12.22
N SER A 163 20.83 12.22 -11.41
CA SER A 163 21.69 12.90 -10.43
C SER A 163 22.24 11.98 -9.33
N PHE A 164 23.24 12.46 -8.57
CA PHE A 164 23.88 11.83 -7.38
C PHE A 164 22.90 11.64 -6.18
N GLY A 165 21.69 11.19 -6.45
CA GLY A 165 20.55 11.13 -5.54
C GLY A 165 19.25 11.33 -6.32
N TYR A 166 18.17 10.68 -5.86
CA TYR A 166 16.85 10.81 -6.47
C TYR A 166 16.24 12.15 -6.07
N ARG A 167 15.86 12.96 -7.06
CA ARG A 167 15.24 14.27 -6.84
C ARG A 167 13.83 14.33 -7.43
N TYR A 168 12.91 14.85 -6.64
CA TYR A 168 11.50 15.08 -7.00
C TYR A 168 11.26 16.58 -7.04
N LEU A 169 10.63 17.05 -8.09
CA LEU A 169 10.28 18.46 -8.27
C LEU A 169 8.82 18.56 -8.69
N GLY A 170 8.04 19.34 -7.96
CA GLY A 170 6.68 19.71 -8.34
C GLY A 170 6.49 21.22 -8.29
N VAL A 171 5.93 21.80 -9.35
CA VAL A 171 5.69 23.24 -9.48
C VAL A 171 4.30 23.49 -10.06
N LEU A 172 3.50 24.33 -9.40
CA LEU A 172 2.25 24.81 -10.00
C LEU A 172 2.52 25.70 -11.23
N VAL A 173 1.80 25.44 -12.32
CA VAL A 173 1.88 26.26 -13.54
C VAL A 173 1.37 27.66 -13.28
N ASN A 174 0.22 27.77 -12.59
CA ASN A 174 -0.30 29.03 -12.10
C ASN A 174 -0.07 29.17 -10.59
N HIS A 175 0.80 30.11 -10.19
CA HIS A 175 1.10 30.37 -8.78
C HIS A 175 -0.12 30.84 -7.97
N GLU A 176 -1.13 31.44 -8.61
CA GLU A 176 -2.35 31.88 -7.94
C GLU A 176 -3.22 30.70 -7.46
N ASP A 177 -2.97 29.49 -7.96
CA ASP A 177 -3.67 28.27 -7.52
C ASP A 177 -3.07 27.64 -6.25
N ALA A 178 -1.92 28.17 -5.79
CA ALA A 178 -1.27 27.74 -4.56
C ALA A 178 -2.26 27.86 -3.38
N ARG A 179 -2.24 26.93 -2.44
CA ARG A 179 -3.14 26.98 -1.28
C ARG A 179 -2.38 26.87 0.02
N PRO A 180 -2.93 27.41 1.12
CA PRO A 180 -2.44 27.07 2.44
C PRO A 180 -2.79 25.61 2.77
N CYS A 181 -2.09 25.03 3.73
CA CYS A 181 -2.46 23.77 4.35
C CYS A 181 -3.76 23.98 5.14
N GLU A 182 -4.87 23.44 4.64
CA GLU A 182 -6.21 23.63 5.23
C GLU A 182 -6.43 22.81 6.52
N VAL A 183 -5.68 21.71 6.67
CA VAL A 183 -5.85 20.74 7.77
C VAL A 183 -4.51 20.50 8.45
N PRO A 184 -4.30 21.00 9.69
CA PRO A 184 -3.09 20.73 10.45
C PRO A 184 -2.82 19.23 10.57
N GLY A 185 -1.57 18.83 10.37
CA GLY A 185 -1.10 17.45 10.40
C GLY A 185 -1.49 16.59 9.19
N LYS A 186 -2.35 17.07 8.26
CA LYS A 186 -2.65 16.32 7.04
C LYS A 186 -1.40 16.22 6.17
N LYS A 187 -1.10 14.98 5.75
CA LYS A 187 0.01 14.66 4.85
C LYS A 187 -0.46 14.71 3.40
N TYR A 188 0.37 15.29 2.54
CA TYR A 188 0.17 15.33 1.10
C TYR A 188 1.36 14.69 0.40
N VAL A 189 1.10 13.89 -0.64
CA VAL A 189 2.12 13.14 -1.39
C VAL A 189 2.84 14.07 -2.37
N CYS A 190 4.17 13.99 -2.37
CA CYS A 190 5.07 14.73 -3.25
C CYS A 190 5.80 13.81 -4.25
N GLY A 191 5.93 12.51 -3.94
CA GLY A 191 6.62 11.53 -4.78
C GLY A 191 6.62 10.15 -4.15
N THR A 192 6.90 9.15 -4.97
CA THR A 192 6.94 7.73 -4.60
C THR A 192 8.26 7.12 -5.06
N ILE A 193 8.85 6.28 -4.21
CA ILE A 193 10.05 5.50 -4.51
C ILE A 193 9.91 4.05 -4.05
N ASN A 194 10.29 3.11 -4.90
CA ASN A 194 10.48 1.71 -4.53
C ASN A 194 11.94 1.50 -4.14
N LEU A 195 12.19 0.98 -2.96
CA LEU A 195 13.51 0.68 -2.40
C LEU A 195 13.66 -0.83 -2.25
N LYS A 196 14.70 -1.42 -2.83
CA LYS A 196 15.09 -2.81 -2.63
C LYS A 196 16.12 -2.90 -1.51
N VAL A 197 15.82 -3.71 -0.51
CA VAL A 197 16.76 -4.14 0.53
C VAL A 197 17.69 -5.19 -0.09
N SER A 198 19.01 -4.99 -0.05
CA SER A 198 19.95 -5.96 -0.62
C SER A 198 19.90 -7.30 0.10
N ASP A 199 20.27 -8.37 -0.60
CA ASP A 199 20.21 -9.74 -0.06
C ASP A 199 21.19 -9.97 1.12
N ASP A 200 22.22 -9.11 1.23
CA ASP A 200 23.21 -9.10 2.30
C ASP A 200 23.00 -7.98 3.34
N ALA A 201 21.87 -7.26 3.26
CA ALA A 201 21.59 -6.13 4.15
C ALA A 201 21.43 -6.59 5.60
N LYS A 202 22.02 -5.84 6.53
CA LYS A 202 21.92 -6.07 7.97
C LYS A 202 22.00 -4.77 8.75
N GLY A 203 21.28 -4.72 9.86
CA GLY A 203 21.31 -3.62 10.81
C GLY A 203 20.22 -2.60 10.55
N THR A 204 20.40 -1.39 11.08
CA THR A 204 19.40 -0.31 10.94
C THR A 204 19.89 0.71 9.92
N PHE A 205 19.13 0.86 8.85
CA PHE A 205 19.33 1.88 7.82
C PHE A 205 18.46 3.09 8.14
N THR A 206 18.99 4.28 7.94
CA THR A 206 18.23 5.54 8.01
C THR A 206 18.33 6.23 6.66
N ILE A 207 17.25 6.18 5.88
CA ILE A 207 17.15 6.82 4.56
C ILE A 207 16.72 8.26 4.75
N LYS A 208 17.57 9.20 4.32
CA LYS A 208 17.45 10.61 4.67
C LYS A 208 17.04 11.46 3.48
N LEU A 209 16.28 12.51 3.79
CA LEU A 209 16.16 13.66 2.89
C LEU A 209 17.43 14.52 3.03
N ASP A 210 17.99 14.96 1.91
CA ASP A 210 19.19 15.80 1.88
C ASP A 210 18.88 17.15 2.53
N ARG A 211 19.60 17.44 3.61
CA ARG A 211 19.43 18.63 4.46
C ARG A 211 20.17 19.86 3.94
N SER A 212 20.86 19.73 2.81
CA SER A 212 21.52 20.86 2.14
C SER A 212 20.48 21.92 1.75
N PRO A 213 20.74 23.23 1.96
CA PRO A 213 19.73 24.30 1.79
C PRO A 213 19.07 24.42 0.41
N LYS A 214 19.59 23.72 -0.60
CA LYS A 214 19.07 23.73 -1.98
C LYS A 214 18.58 22.37 -2.45
N ALA A 215 18.74 21.32 -1.64
CA ALA A 215 18.45 19.95 -2.04
C ALA A 215 17.00 19.58 -1.72
N THR A 216 16.53 19.90 -0.51
CA THR A 216 15.14 19.72 -0.10
C THR A 216 14.58 21.06 0.34
N VAL A 217 13.56 21.57 -0.35
CA VAL A 217 13.00 22.90 -0.13
C VAL A 217 11.50 22.97 -0.40
N LEU A 218 10.81 23.82 0.33
CA LEU A 218 9.44 24.26 0.05
C LEU A 218 9.46 25.74 -0.34
N ARG A 219 8.67 26.14 -1.33
CA ARG A 219 8.55 27.52 -1.79
C ARG A 219 7.12 28.01 -1.80
N ASN A 220 6.92 29.23 -1.34
CA ASN A 220 5.63 29.90 -1.37
C ASN A 220 5.27 30.44 -2.77
N ASP A 221 4.09 31.04 -2.90
CA ASP A 221 3.56 31.67 -4.12
C ASP A 221 4.47 32.77 -4.70
N VAL A 222 5.22 33.48 -3.85
CA VAL A 222 6.24 34.46 -4.27
C VAL A 222 7.65 33.88 -4.46
N ASN A 223 7.78 32.55 -4.57
CA ASN A 223 9.03 31.80 -4.76
C ASN A 223 10.06 31.90 -3.62
N GLN A 224 9.68 32.44 -2.46
CA GLN A 224 10.53 32.45 -1.28
C GLN A 224 10.50 31.10 -0.59
N GLN A 225 11.64 30.70 -0.02
CA GLN A 225 11.73 29.46 0.74
C GLN A 225 10.91 29.58 2.03
N ILE A 226 10.11 28.56 2.34
CA ILE A 226 9.37 28.47 3.60
C ILE A 226 10.34 27.93 4.65
N VAL A 227 10.60 28.73 5.70
CA VAL A 227 11.52 28.42 6.80
C VAL A 227 10.94 28.91 8.14
N PRO A 228 11.23 28.26 9.28
CA PRO A 228 11.92 26.96 9.38
C PRO A 228 11.06 25.82 8.81
N PHE A 229 11.69 24.70 8.46
CA PHE A 229 10.98 23.47 8.11
C PHE A 229 11.77 22.27 8.62
N ASP A 230 11.06 21.23 9.01
CA ASP A 230 11.60 20.00 9.58
C ASP A 230 11.64 18.89 8.52
N LEU A 231 12.55 17.94 8.73
CA LEU A 231 12.73 16.77 7.88
C LEU A 231 12.74 15.50 8.71
N GLU A 232 11.87 14.56 8.36
CA GLU A 232 11.74 13.25 9.00
C GLU A 232 12.25 12.15 8.07
N ASP A 233 13.17 11.35 8.59
CA ASP A 233 13.86 10.29 7.84
C ASP A 233 13.12 8.96 7.99
N LEU A 234 13.34 8.02 7.06
CA LEU A 234 12.81 6.67 7.12
C LEU A 234 13.83 5.72 7.76
N THR A 235 13.48 5.10 8.88
CA THR A 235 14.29 4.08 9.54
C THR A 235 13.83 2.68 9.17
N VAL A 236 14.73 1.87 8.63
CA VAL A 236 14.48 0.47 8.28
C VAL A 236 15.42 -0.42 9.07
N THR A 237 14.87 -1.20 9.99
CA THR A 237 15.64 -2.26 10.66
C THR A 237 15.55 -3.52 9.81
N VAL A 238 16.69 -3.98 9.29
CA VAL A 238 16.77 -5.20 8.51
C VAL A 238 17.04 -6.37 9.42
N ASP A 239 16.04 -7.24 9.54
CA ASP A 239 16.08 -8.47 10.32
C ASP A 239 15.92 -9.67 9.37
N ALA A 240 16.97 -10.49 9.27
CA ALA A 240 16.95 -11.70 8.46
C ALA A 240 15.93 -12.73 8.98
N SER A 241 15.59 -12.70 10.27
CA SER A 241 14.52 -13.53 10.84
C SER A 241 13.13 -12.96 10.56
N GLY A 242 13.04 -11.71 10.09
CA GLY A 242 11.79 -11.01 9.76
C GLY A 242 11.32 -11.16 8.32
N ARG A 243 11.93 -12.05 7.51
CA ARG A 243 11.48 -12.25 6.12
C ARG A 243 10.04 -12.72 6.11
N LEU A 244 9.14 -11.86 5.65
CA LEU A 244 7.73 -12.20 5.52
C LEU A 244 7.60 -13.36 4.53
N VAL A 245 7.36 -14.54 5.07
CA VAL A 245 7.09 -15.73 4.27
C VAL A 245 5.69 -15.59 3.70
N ARG A 246 5.58 -15.61 2.38
CA ARG A 246 4.36 -15.29 1.65
C ARG A 246 4.17 -16.25 0.49
N ILE A 247 2.91 -16.47 0.11
CA ILE A 247 2.58 -17.28 -1.05
C ILE A 247 3.09 -16.59 -2.33
N VAL A 248 3.80 -17.32 -3.18
CA VAL A 248 4.27 -16.86 -4.50
C VAL A 248 3.61 -17.59 -5.65
N SER A 249 3.19 -18.84 -5.45
CA SER A 249 2.46 -19.62 -6.45
C SER A 249 1.68 -20.75 -5.80
N SER A 250 0.82 -21.39 -6.59
CA SER A 250 0.07 -22.58 -6.19
C SER A 250 -0.10 -23.55 -7.36
N ASP A 251 -0.38 -24.81 -7.04
CA ASP A 251 -0.94 -25.82 -7.95
C ASP A 251 -2.25 -26.36 -7.34
N PRO A 252 -3.42 -26.08 -7.97
CA PRO A 252 -3.60 -25.34 -9.21
C PRO A 252 -3.14 -23.87 -9.09
N PRO A 253 -2.86 -23.13 -10.18
CA PRO A 253 -2.52 -21.72 -10.06
C PRO A 253 -3.68 -20.89 -9.49
N ASP A 254 -3.37 -19.73 -8.91
CA ASP A 254 -4.39 -18.83 -8.38
C ASP A 254 -5.44 -18.49 -9.46
N ARG A 255 -6.71 -18.55 -9.08
CA ARG A 255 -7.89 -18.38 -9.93
C ARG A 255 -8.12 -19.48 -10.98
N ALA A 256 -7.44 -20.62 -10.89
CA ALA A 256 -7.75 -21.77 -11.75
C ALA A 256 -9.12 -22.39 -11.42
N ILE A 257 -9.76 -22.97 -12.44
CA ILE A 257 -10.92 -23.84 -12.29
C ILE A 257 -10.45 -25.30 -12.34
N VAL A 258 -10.84 -26.07 -11.34
CA VAL A 258 -10.54 -27.49 -11.22
C VAL A 258 -11.68 -28.30 -11.80
N ALA A 259 -11.35 -29.19 -12.74
CA ALA A 259 -12.31 -29.95 -13.54
C ALA A 259 -12.54 -31.39 -13.04
N GLY A 260 -11.73 -31.91 -12.13
CA GLY A 260 -11.89 -33.28 -11.62
C GLY A 260 -13.30 -33.59 -11.10
N LYS A 261 -13.87 -34.75 -11.48
CA LYS A 261 -15.18 -35.25 -10.99
C LYS A 261 -15.19 -35.41 -9.48
N ASN A 262 -14.08 -35.92 -8.95
CA ASN A 262 -13.77 -35.87 -7.53
C ASN A 262 -13.17 -34.50 -7.25
N ALA A 263 -13.91 -33.66 -6.55
CA ALA A 263 -13.41 -32.34 -6.19
C ALA A 263 -12.05 -32.45 -5.50
N ARG A 264 -11.05 -31.71 -6.01
CA ARG A 264 -9.66 -31.85 -5.56
C ARG A 264 -9.57 -31.56 -4.06
N HIS A 265 -8.96 -32.50 -3.36
CA HIS A 265 -8.78 -32.46 -1.90
C HIS A 265 -7.47 -31.79 -1.52
N THR A 266 -6.53 -31.69 -2.46
CA THR A 266 -5.16 -31.27 -2.21
C THR A 266 -4.79 -30.08 -3.08
N VAL A 267 -4.20 -29.06 -2.48
CA VAL A 267 -3.56 -27.96 -3.19
C VAL A 267 -2.14 -27.80 -2.69
N THR A 268 -1.25 -27.47 -3.60
CA THR A 268 0.15 -27.19 -3.27
C THR A 268 0.35 -25.69 -3.32
N ILE A 269 0.94 -25.12 -2.28
CA ILE A 269 1.22 -23.70 -2.13
C ILE A 269 2.73 -23.55 -1.99
N THR A 270 3.33 -22.71 -2.82
CA THR A 270 4.75 -22.41 -2.75
C THR A 270 4.93 -21.02 -2.16
N PHE A 271 5.87 -20.92 -1.23
CA PHE A 271 6.25 -19.69 -0.55
C PHE A 271 7.56 -19.12 -1.10
N ASN A 272 7.76 -17.83 -0.91
CA ASN A 272 9.02 -17.15 -1.28
C ASN A 272 10.23 -17.67 -0.50
N ASP A 273 10.05 -18.33 0.64
CA ASP A 273 11.12 -18.94 1.42
C ASP A 273 10.63 -20.20 2.15
N ALA A 274 11.57 -20.96 2.71
CA ALA A 274 11.26 -22.05 3.62
C ALA A 274 10.51 -21.50 4.85
N LEU A 275 9.53 -22.28 5.31
CA LEU A 275 8.83 -22.03 6.58
C LEU A 275 9.54 -22.82 7.68
N ASP A 276 9.72 -22.27 8.87
CA ASP A 276 10.29 -23.05 9.99
C ASP A 276 9.32 -24.16 10.43
N ALA A 277 8.03 -23.83 10.48
CA ALA A 277 6.93 -24.77 10.62
C ALA A 277 5.63 -24.13 10.13
N ILE A 278 4.77 -24.89 9.46
CA ILE A 278 3.40 -24.47 9.13
C ILE A 278 2.38 -25.47 9.67
N SER A 279 1.29 -24.95 10.21
CA SER A 279 0.19 -25.71 10.79
C SER A 279 -1.14 -25.31 10.14
N PRO A 280 -2.22 -26.09 10.36
CA PRO A 280 -3.56 -25.68 9.94
C PRO A 280 -4.02 -24.32 10.50
N ALA A 281 -3.46 -23.84 11.63
CA ALA A 281 -3.84 -22.56 12.23
C ALA A 281 -3.28 -21.35 11.45
N ASP A 282 -2.24 -21.55 10.67
CA ASP A 282 -1.59 -20.51 9.86
C ASP A 282 -2.32 -20.26 8.53
N LEU A 283 -3.40 -21.02 8.29
CA LEU A 283 -4.16 -21.02 7.06
C LEU A 283 -5.65 -20.88 7.36
N LYS A 284 -6.31 -19.94 6.71
CA LYS A 284 -7.76 -19.74 6.78
C LYS A 284 -8.40 -20.21 5.48
N VAL A 285 -9.52 -20.93 5.54
CA VAL A 285 -10.27 -21.39 4.37
C VAL A 285 -11.64 -20.73 4.33
N GLU A 286 -12.03 -20.21 3.17
CA GLU A 286 -13.32 -19.55 2.94
C GLU A 286 -13.93 -20.02 1.62
N ASP A 287 -15.23 -20.30 1.56
CA ASP A 287 -15.95 -20.66 0.31
C ASP A 287 -17.25 -19.86 0.10
N GLY A 288 -17.45 -18.80 0.90
CA GLY A 288 -18.66 -18.00 0.93
C GLY A 288 -19.86 -18.67 1.61
N THR A 289 -19.68 -19.84 2.25
CA THR A 289 -20.73 -20.52 3.03
C THR A 289 -20.46 -20.45 4.53
N SER A 290 -21.45 -20.81 5.34
CA SER A 290 -21.29 -20.93 6.80
C SER A 290 -20.46 -22.16 7.23
N THR A 291 -20.20 -23.08 6.31
CA THR A 291 -19.47 -24.34 6.55
C THR A 291 -18.43 -24.59 5.46
N PRO A 292 -17.38 -23.76 5.38
CA PRO A 292 -16.30 -23.96 4.41
C PRO A 292 -15.55 -25.29 4.68
N PRO A 293 -14.85 -25.84 3.66
CA PRO A 293 -13.88 -26.91 3.88
C PRO A 293 -12.91 -26.58 5.00
N ARG A 294 -12.64 -27.53 5.91
CA ARG A 294 -11.56 -27.38 6.90
C ARG A 294 -10.27 -27.97 6.38
N ILE A 295 -9.15 -27.53 6.93
CA ILE A 295 -7.84 -28.12 6.66
C ILE A 295 -7.70 -29.39 7.49
N ARG A 296 -7.68 -30.54 6.83
CA ARG A 296 -7.46 -31.84 7.46
C ARG A 296 -5.99 -32.08 7.78
N ARG A 297 -5.11 -31.71 6.85
CA ARG A 297 -3.68 -31.96 6.96
C ARG A 297 -2.89 -30.89 6.22
N VAL A 298 -1.73 -30.56 6.76
CA VAL A 298 -0.70 -29.75 6.10
C VAL A 298 0.59 -30.56 6.11
N THR A 299 1.24 -30.69 4.95
CA THR A 299 2.57 -31.32 4.84
C THR A 299 3.50 -30.35 4.14
N GLN A 300 4.70 -30.17 4.69
CA GLN A 300 5.68 -29.22 4.19
C GLN A 300 6.91 -29.95 3.63
N SER A 301 7.44 -29.43 2.53
CA SER A 301 8.73 -29.82 1.95
C SER A 301 9.45 -28.56 1.44
N GLY A 302 10.46 -28.09 2.17
CA GLY A 302 11.15 -26.84 1.86
C GLY A 302 10.20 -25.63 1.96
N ASN A 303 10.11 -24.86 0.87
CA ASN A 303 9.19 -23.72 0.72
C ASN A 303 7.81 -24.11 0.17
N THR A 304 7.53 -25.41 0.04
CA THR A 304 6.29 -25.90 -0.55
C THR A 304 5.43 -26.59 0.50
N VAL A 305 4.14 -26.29 0.49
CA VAL A 305 3.15 -26.77 1.46
C VAL A 305 2.00 -27.41 0.70
N THR A 306 1.74 -28.69 0.96
CA THR A 306 0.54 -29.37 0.48
C THR A 306 -0.55 -29.32 1.55
N VAL A 307 -1.67 -28.68 1.21
CA VAL A 307 -2.85 -28.53 2.06
C VAL A 307 -3.89 -29.56 1.63
N THR A 308 -4.38 -30.37 2.56
CA THR A 308 -5.48 -31.31 2.35
C THR A 308 -6.77 -30.79 3.00
N LEU A 309 -7.83 -30.63 2.22
CA LEU A 309 -9.15 -30.15 2.64
C LEU A 309 -10.11 -31.31 2.97
N GLU A 310 -11.00 -31.09 3.93
CA GLU A 310 -12.11 -32.00 4.26
C GLU A 310 -13.35 -31.20 4.73
N PRO A 311 -14.54 -31.34 4.11
CA PRO A 311 -14.79 -32.02 2.85
C PRO A 311 -13.97 -31.39 1.70
N PRO A 312 -13.96 -32.00 0.50
CA PRO A 312 -13.26 -31.43 -0.65
C PRO A 312 -13.89 -30.09 -1.09
N MET A 313 -13.26 -29.40 -2.04
CA MET A 313 -13.84 -28.18 -2.63
C MET A 313 -15.26 -28.45 -3.16
N LYS A 314 -16.18 -27.51 -2.97
CA LYS A 314 -17.58 -27.71 -3.43
C LYS A 314 -17.70 -27.35 -4.91
N PRO A 315 -18.32 -28.21 -5.75
CA PRO A 315 -18.65 -27.84 -7.13
C PRO A 315 -19.48 -26.55 -7.21
N GLY A 316 -19.22 -25.74 -8.23
CA GLY A 316 -19.89 -24.45 -8.48
C GLY A 316 -19.44 -23.29 -7.57
N ARG A 317 -18.38 -23.46 -6.77
CA ARG A 317 -17.91 -22.46 -5.81
C ARG A 317 -16.43 -22.15 -5.95
N TRP A 318 -16.06 -20.96 -5.50
CA TRP A 318 -14.67 -20.58 -5.22
C TRP A 318 -14.31 -20.98 -3.78
N THR A 319 -13.16 -21.63 -3.61
CA THR A 319 -12.53 -21.85 -2.31
C THR A 319 -11.27 -20.98 -2.22
N THR A 320 -11.17 -20.16 -1.19
CA THR A 320 -10.04 -19.27 -0.90
C THR A 320 -9.25 -19.84 0.27
N ILE A 321 -7.93 -19.96 0.12
CA ILE A 321 -7.00 -20.26 1.22
C ILE A 321 -6.15 -19.01 1.46
N VAL A 322 -6.15 -18.51 2.69
CA VAL A 322 -5.38 -17.33 3.11
C VAL A 322 -4.27 -17.77 4.03
N HIS A 323 -3.03 -17.42 3.72
CA HIS A 323 -1.93 -17.53 4.68
C HIS A 323 -2.05 -16.41 5.70
N VAL A 324 -2.39 -16.75 6.94
CA VAL A 324 -2.72 -15.79 8.01
C VAL A 324 -1.58 -14.81 8.27
N PRO A 325 -0.31 -15.23 8.43
CA PRO A 325 0.80 -14.31 8.66
C PRO A 325 1.02 -13.28 7.54
N SER A 326 0.86 -13.68 6.27
CA SER A 326 1.09 -12.77 5.14
C SER A 326 -0.17 -12.11 4.60
N ALA A 327 -1.34 -12.51 5.06
CA ALA A 327 -2.66 -12.13 4.54
C ALA A 327 -2.83 -12.31 3.02
N ILE A 328 -2.02 -13.16 2.38
CA ILE A 328 -2.10 -13.40 0.93
C ILE A 328 -3.08 -14.56 0.68
N PRO A 329 -4.13 -14.33 -0.13
CA PRO A 329 -5.05 -15.39 -0.55
C PRO A 329 -4.59 -16.10 -1.83
N VAL A 330 -4.98 -17.36 -1.97
CA VAL A 330 -5.07 -18.08 -3.25
C VAL A 330 -6.47 -18.67 -3.40
N ARG A 331 -7.01 -18.66 -4.62
CA ARG A 331 -8.41 -18.99 -4.91
C ARG A 331 -8.51 -20.06 -5.98
N PHE A 332 -9.42 -21.00 -5.77
CA PHE A 332 -9.65 -22.11 -6.70
C PHE A 332 -11.14 -22.27 -6.96
N GLY A 333 -11.53 -22.32 -8.24
CA GLY A 333 -12.87 -22.66 -8.66
C GLY A 333 -12.99 -24.18 -8.82
N CYS A 334 -14.18 -24.73 -8.67
CA CYS A 334 -14.43 -26.14 -8.97
C CYS A 334 -15.66 -26.27 -9.87
N VAL A 335 -15.46 -26.73 -11.10
CA VAL A 335 -16.54 -27.05 -12.05
C VAL A 335 -16.19 -28.40 -12.66
N PRO A 336 -16.73 -29.52 -12.15
CA PRO A 336 -16.44 -30.84 -12.68
C PRO A 336 -16.68 -30.94 -14.19
N GLY A 337 -15.67 -31.32 -14.96
CA GLY A 337 -15.71 -31.43 -16.41
C GLY A 337 -15.42 -30.15 -17.20
N ASP A 338 -15.13 -29.01 -16.55
CA ASP A 338 -14.75 -27.74 -17.22
C ASP A 338 -13.28 -27.75 -17.65
N VAL A 339 -13.00 -28.51 -18.72
CA VAL A 339 -11.66 -28.66 -19.28
C VAL A 339 -11.22 -27.36 -19.95
N ASP A 340 -12.12 -26.61 -20.58
CA ASP A 340 -11.80 -25.39 -21.34
C ASP A 340 -11.69 -24.12 -20.48
N GLY A 341 -12.11 -24.19 -19.20
CA GLY A 341 -12.00 -23.12 -18.22
C GLY A 341 -13.05 -22.02 -18.42
N SER A 342 -14.14 -22.30 -19.15
CA SER A 342 -15.20 -21.34 -19.43
C SER A 342 -16.16 -21.14 -18.25
N GLY A 343 -16.03 -21.93 -17.18
CA GLY A 343 -16.89 -21.89 -16.00
C GLY A 343 -18.15 -22.77 -16.14
N PHE A 344 -18.21 -23.61 -17.17
CA PHE A 344 -19.35 -24.48 -17.50
C PHE A 344 -18.86 -25.86 -17.90
N THR A 345 -19.68 -26.89 -17.62
CA THR A 345 -19.48 -28.24 -18.16
C THR A 345 -20.39 -28.47 -19.36
N ASP A 346 -19.85 -28.53 -20.57
CA ASP A 346 -20.59 -28.79 -21.79
C ASP A 346 -19.77 -29.49 -22.89
N ALA A 347 -20.35 -29.65 -24.08
CA ALA A 347 -19.72 -30.38 -25.18
C ALA A 347 -18.39 -29.76 -25.65
N ARG A 348 -18.14 -28.47 -25.35
CA ARG A 348 -16.87 -27.80 -25.67
C ARG A 348 -15.72 -28.38 -24.85
N ASP A 349 -15.97 -28.81 -23.62
CA ASP A 349 -14.95 -29.44 -22.78
C ASP A 349 -14.50 -30.79 -23.34
N VAL A 350 -15.44 -31.59 -23.84
CA VAL A 350 -15.14 -32.86 -24.52
C VAL A 350 -14.29 -32.60 -25.76
N ILE A 351 -14.66 -31.59 -26.55
CA ILE A 351 -13.91 -31.20 -27.76
C ILE A 351 -12.50 -30.71 -27.38
N ALA A 352 -12.38 -29.85 -26.37
CA ALA A 352 -11.11 -29.31 -25.91
C ALA A 352 -10.16 -30.42 -25.43
N LEU A 353 -10.69 -31.37 -24.65
CA LEU A 353 -9.91 -32.50 -24.17
C LEU A 353 -9.46 -33.43 -25.31
N VAL A 354 -10.36 -33.79 -26.23
CA VAL A 354 -10.02 -34.64 -27.38
C VAL A 354 -9.01 -33.97 -28.30
N GLN A 355 -9.15 -32.65 -28.52
CA GLN A 355 -8.19 -31.87 -29.30
C GLN A 355 -6.81 -31.88 -28.63
N ALA A 356 -6.73 -31.60 -27.34
CA ALA A 356 -5.46 -31.63 -26.61
C ALA A 356 -4.79 -33.02 -26.67
N LEU A 357 -5.56 -34.10 -26.52
CA LEU A 357 -5.05 -35.47 -26.64
C LEU A 357 -4.53 -35.79 -28.04
N ARG A 358 -5.26 -35.36 -29.08
CA ARG A 358 -4.86 -35.55 -30.49
C ARG A 358 -3.61 -34.75 -30.85
N ASP A 359 -3.54 -33.51 -30.37
CA ASP A 359 -2.46 -32.58 -30.68
C ASP A 359 -1.25 -32.78 -29.75
N HIS A 360 -1.31 -33.78 -28.86
CA HIS A 360 -0.30 -34.11 -27.86
C HIS A 360 0.04 -32.92 -26.94
N GLU A 361 -0.94 -32.07 -26.67
CA GLU A 361 -0.81 -30.96 -25.75
C GLU A 361 -0.85 -31.47 -24.31
N SER A 362 0.04 -30.93 -23.47
CA SER A 362 0.06 -31.24 -22.04
C SER A 362 -1.08 -30.49 -21.34
N VAL A 363 -2.13 -31.22 -20.95
CA VAL A 363 -3.21 -30.69 -20.11
C VAL A 363 -2.84 -30.93 -18.64
N PRO A 364 -2.81 -29.88 -17.80
CA PRO A 364 -2.57 -30.07 -16.38
C PRO A 364 -3.61 -31.00 -15.75
N SER A 365 -3.20 -31.89 -14.85
CA SER A 365 -4.11 -32.87 -14.22
C SER A 365 -5.30 -32.22 -13.53
N TYR A 366 -5.15 -31.02 -12.94
CA TYR A 366 -6.27 -30.30 -12.32
C TYR A 366 -7.38 -29.89 -13.31
N ARG A 367 -7.11 -29.88 -14.63
CA ARG A 367 -8.08 -29.64 -15.71
C ARG A 367 -8.44 -30.90 -16.51
N GLY A 368 -7.50 -31.82 -16.67
CA GLY A 368 -7.65 -32.94 -17.60
C GLY A 368 -8.03 -34.27 -16.97
N ASP A 369 -7.67 -34.50 -15.71
CA ASP A 369 -7.92 -35.76 -15.00
C ASP A 369 -9.32 -35.70 -14.35
N ILE A 370 -10.32 -36.03 -15.15
CA ILE A 370 -11.74 -35.95 -14.78
C ILE A 370 -12.12 -37.17 -13.96
N ASN A 371 -11.60 -38.36 -14.29
CA ASN A 371 -11.96 -39.59 -13.59
C ASN A 371 -11.15 -39.81 -12.28
N GLY A 372 -10.05 -39.08 -12.08
CA GLY A 372 -9.20 -39.13 -10.90
C GLY A 372 -8.19 -40.28 -10.88
N ASP A 373 -7.85 -40.87 -12.03
CA ASP A 373 -6.91 -41.99 -12.13
C ASP A 373 -5.43 -41.56 -12.22
N GLY A 374 -5.18 -40.25 -12.32
CA GLY A 374 -3.85 -39.65 -12.37
C GLY A 374 -3.27 -39.51 -13.78
N ALA A 375 -3.98 -39.95 -14.81
CA ALA A 375 -3.67 -39.70 -16.21
C ALA A 375 -4.64 -38.66 -16.80
N VAL A 376 -4.26 -38.09 -17.94
CA VAL A 376 -5.20 -37.34 -18.79
C VAL A 376 -5.30 -38.09 -20.11
N ASP A 377 -6.38 -38.82 -20.31
CA ASP A 377 -6.57 -39.69 -21.48
C ASP A 377 -8.04 -39.77 -21.97
N LEU A 378 -8.34 -40.73 -22.85
CA LEU A 378 -9.66 -40.86 -23.45
C LEU A 378 -10.75 -41.26 -22.43
N HIS A 379 -10.38 -41.86 -21.30
CA HIS A 379 -11.31 -42.16 -20.21
C HIS A 379 -11.83 -40.88 -19.55
N ASP A 380 -11.03 -39.82 -19.50
CA ASP A 380 -11.46 -38.50 -19.01
C ASP A 380 -12.48 -37.84 -19.93
N ALA A 381 -12.32 -38.00 -21.24
CA ALA A 381 -13.31 -37.53 -22.22
C ALA A 381 -14.64 -38.26 -22.05
N LEU A 382 -14.60 -39.58 -21.81
CA LEU A 382 -15.81 -40.35 -21.51
C LEU A 382 -16.46 -39.91 -20.18
N ALA A 383 -15.65 -39.70 -19.13
CA ALA A 383 -16.14 -39.21 -17.84
C ALA A 383 -16.79 -37.82 -17.95
N THR A 384 -16.27 -36.96 -18.84
CA THR A 384 -16.87 -35.65 -19.15
C THR A 384 -18.22 -35.80 -19.85
N VAL A 385 -18.34 -36.73 -20.82
CA VAL A 385 -19.62 -37.04 -21.48
C VAL A 385 -20.65 -37.56 -20.46
N GLU A 386 -20.25 -38.44 -19.55
CA GLU A 386 -21.12 -38.92 -18.47
C GLU A 386 -21.60 -37.79 -17.55
N LEU A 387 -20.71 -36.86 -17.19
CA LEU A 387 -21.06 -35.68 -16.40
C LEU A 387 -22.14 -34.84 -17.11
N ILE A 388 -21.96 -34.58 -18.40
CA ILE A 388 -22.93 -33.84 -19.22
C ILE A 388 -24.27 -34.59 -19.29
N ALA A 389 -24.23 -35.89 -19.56
CA ALA A 389 -25.43 -36.73 -19.68
C ALA A 389 -26.21 -36.87 -18.38
N SER A 390 -25.52 -36.83 -17.23
CA SER A 390 -26.14 -36.86 -15.90
C SER A 390 -26.91 -35.57 -15.55
N GLY A 391 -26.80 -34.52 -16.37
CA GLY A 391 -27.41 -33.22 -16.10
C GLY A 391 -26.68 -32.41 -15.03
N SER A 392 -25.46 -32.79 -14.67
CA SER A 392 -24.61 -32.09 -13.71
C SER A 392 -24.11 -30.77 -14.31
N ARG A 393 -24.93 -29.71 -14.23
CA ARG A 393 -24.55 -28.35 -14.62
C ARG A 393 -24.03 -27.59 -13.42
N ALA A 394 -22.75 -27.73 -13.11
CA ALA A 394 -22.08 -26.81 -12.21
C ALA A 394 -21.73 -25.52 -12.96
N ARG A 395 -21.90 -24.37 -12.30
CA ARG A 395 -21.40 -23.08 -12.78
C ARG A 395 -20.72 -22.40 -11.62
N VAL A 396 -19.49 -21.97 -11.83
CA VAL A 396 -18.84 -21.06 -10.88
C VAL A 396 -19.23 -19.63 -11.26
N THR A 397 -19.80 -18.90 -10.31
CA THR A 397 -20.16 -17.49 -10.53
C THR A 397 -18.88 -16.66 -10.48
N PRO A 398 -18.62 -15.77 -11.47
CA PRO A 398 -17.54 -14.79 -11.34
C PRO A 398 -17.81 -13.91 -10.12
N HIS A 399 -16.76 -13.65 -9.32
CA HIS A 399 -16.80 -12.67 -8.24
C HIS A 399 -16.30 -11.31 -8.72
#